data_AF-A0A7X8GGU4-F1
#
_entry.id   AF-A0A7X8GGU4-F1
#
_cell.length_a   1.000
_cell.length_b   1.000
_cell.length_c   1.000
_cell.angle_alpha   90.00
_cell.angle_beta   90.00
_cell.angle_gamma   90.00
#
_symmetry.space_group_name_H-M   'P 1'
#
loop_
_entity.id
_entity.type
_entity.pdbx_description
1 polymer ?
#
loop_
_entity_poly.entity_id
_entity_poly.type
_entity_poly.pdbx_seq_one_letter_code
_entity_poly.pdbx_strand_id
1 'polypeptide(L)' 'MSRYDREIPPGGEGTIRVEVNLLSCQGSVRKTTLVMTNDPVTPSFELVMSGTNRP' A
#
# COMPACT_ATOMS: atom_id res chain seq x y z
N MET A 1 -3.01 -11.79 3.17
CA MET A 1 -1.75 -11.77 2.38
C MET A 1 -1.74 -10.51 1.52
N SER A 2 -0.59 -9.88 1.32
CA SER A 2 -0.43 -8.74 0.42
C SER A 2 -0.70 -9.18 -1.03
N ARG A 3 -1.58 -8.48 -1.74
CA ARG A 3 -1.94 -8.77 -3.13
C ARG A 3 -1.46 -7.63 -4.02
N TYR A 4 -0.51 -7.94 -4.90
CA TYR A 4 0.10 -6.97 -5.83
C TYR A 4 0.64 -7.71 -7.05
N ASP A 5 0.82 -6.97 -8.15
CA ASP A 5 1.49 -7.48 -9.34
C ASP A 5 2.99 -7.63 -9.07
N ARG A 6 3.50 -8.86 -9.17
CA ARG A 6 4.91 -9.16 -8.86
C ARG A 6 5.88 -8.65 -9.93
N GLU A 7 5.37 -8.42 -11.14
CA GLU A 7 6.13 -7.96 -12.28
C GLU A 7 5.25 -7.01 -13.09
N ILE A 8 5.85 -5.91 -13.54
CA ILE A 8 5.21 -4.90 -14.36
C ILE A 8 6.12 -4.72 -15.59
N PRO A 9 5.62 -4.96 -16.81
CA PRO A 9 6.44 -4.81 -18.01
C PRO A 9 6.83 -3.33 -18.21
N PRO A 10 7.91 -3.04 -18.97
CA PRO A 10 8.31 -1.67 -19.26
C PRO A 10 7.16 -0.85 -19.86
N GLY A 11 6.88 0.33 -19.29
CA GLY A 11 5.77 1.20 -19.70
C GLY A 11 4.39 0.72 -19.28
N GLY A 12 4.28 -0.39 -18.55
CA GLY A 12 3.03 -0.89 -18.00
C GLY A 12 2.64 -0.25 -16.68
N GLU A 13 1.42 -0.54 -16.25
CA GLU A 13 0.89 -0.17 -14.94
C GLU A 13 0.62 -1.42 -14.11
N GLY A 14 0.84 -1.33 -12.80
CA GLY A 14 0.57 -2.40 -11.85
C GLY A 14 -0.31 -1.92 -10.70
N THR A 15 -0.98 -2.86 -10.05
CA THR A 15 -1.91 -2.60 -8.94
C THR A 15 -1.37 -3.19 -7.64
N ILE A 16 -1.37 -2.38 -6.58
CA ILE A 16 -1.10 -2.81 -5.21
C ILE A 16 -2.40 -2.70 -4.41
N ARG A 17 -2.89 -3.82 -3.87
CA ARG A 17 -4.11 -3.85 -3.06
C ARG A 17 -3.76 -3.82 -1.57
N VAL A 18 -4.09 -2.71 -0.92
CA VAL A 18 -3.94 -2.50 0.51
C VAL A 18 -5.32 -2.53 1.17
N GLU A 19 -5.56 -3.52 2.03
CA GLU A 19 -6.83 -3.65 2.77
C GLU A 19 -6.66 -3.21 4.22
N VAL A 20 -7.58 -2.39 4.71
CA VAL A 20 -7.63 -1.94 6.11
C VAL A 20 -8.91 -2.51 6.73
N ASN A 21 -8.76 -3.33 7.78
CA ASN A 21 -9.91 -3.78 8.56
C ASN A 21 -10.14 -2.80 9.72
N LEU A 22 -11.31 -2.15 9.73
CA LEU A 22 -11.67 -1.11 10.68
C LEU A 22 -12.55 -1.59 11.84
N LEU A 23 -12.98 -2.87 11.84
CA LEU A 23 -13.93 -3.42 12.83
C LEU A 23 -13.54 -3.17 14.30
N SER A 24 -12.24 -3.13 14.61
CA SER A 24 -11.73 -2.88 15.96
C SER A 24 -10.98 -1.55 16.10
N CYS A 25 -10.93 -0.72 15.05
CA CYS A 25 -10.23 0.56 15.07
C CYS A 25 -11.23 1.70 15.24
N GLN A 26 -11.26 2.34 16.41
CA GLN A 26 -12.01 3.58 16.64
C GLN A 26 -11.05 4.78 16.56
N GLY A 27 -11.46 5.86 15.89
CA GLY A 27 -10.65 7.06 15.75
C GLY A 27 -9.67 7.01 14.58
N SER A 28 -8.50 7.63 14.73
CA SER A 28 -7.54 7.77 13.64
C SER A 28 -6.85 6.46 13.28
N VAL A 29 -6.85 6.13 12.00
CA VAL A 29 -6.26 4.93 11.42
C VAL A 29 -5.14 5.36 10.49
N ARG A 30 -3.96 4.75 10.66
CA ARG A 30 -2.82 4.93 9.76
C ARG A 30 -2.23 3.56 9.41
N LYS A 31 -2.19 3.24 8.13
CA LYS A 31 -1.53 2.04 7.60
C LYS A 31 -0.41 2.46 6.65
N THR A 32 0.79 1.96 6.93
CA THR A 32 1.97 2.19 6.09
C THR A 32 2.34 0.88 5.41
N THR A 33 2.56 0.92 4.11
CA THR A 33 3.02 -0.23 3.31
C THR A 33 4.34 0.15 2.66
N LEU A 34 5.41 -0.57 2.98
CA LEU A 34 6.70 -0.43 2.29
C LEU A 34 6.63 -1.22 0.98
N VAL A 35 6.88 -0.54 -0.13
CA VAL A 35 7.03 -1.14 -1.45
C VAL A 35 8.51 -1.20 -1.78
N MET A 36 8.99 -2.38 -2.18
CA MET A 36 10.34 -2.59 -2.66
C MET A 36 10.27 -2.94 -4.15
N THR A 37 11.16 -2.34 -4.94
CA THR A 37 11.20 -2.51 -6.39
C THR A 37 12.64 -2.76 -6.85
N ASN A 38 12.79 -3.10 -8.12
CA ASN A 38 14.07 -3.19 -8.80
C ASN A 38 14.42 -1.90 -9.58
N ASP A 39 13.70 -0.79 -9.35
CA ASP A 39 14.04 0.51 -9.94
C ASP A 39 15.34 1.02 -9.28
N PRO A 40 16.43 1.25 -10.03
CA PRO A 40 17.71 1.68 -9.46
C PRO A 40 17.67 3.12 -8.91
N VAL A 41 16.72 3.95 -9.35
CA VAL A 41 16.54 5.33 -8.88
C VAL A 41 15.66 5.36 -7.64
N THR A 42 14.57 4.57 -7.64
CA THR A 42 13.62 4.49 -6.52
C THR A 42 13.42 3.05 -6.06
N PRO A 43 14.39 2.45 -5.35
CA PRO A 43 14.37 1.03 -4.98
C PRO A 43 13.31 0.69 -3.92
N SER A 44 12.78 1.71 -3.24
CA SER A 44 11.68 1.56 -2.30
C SER A 44 10.92 2.86 -2.10
N PHE A 45 9.64 2.75 -1.77
CA PHE A 45 8.82 3.89 -1.35
C PHE A 45 7.72 3.44 -0.38
N GLU A 46 7.18 4.38 0.40
CA GLU A 46 6.08 4.12 1.32
C GLU A 46 4.73 4.56 0.74
N LEU A 47 3.75 3.67 0.85
CA LEU A 47 2.34 4.00 0.67
C LEU A 47 1.68 4.17 2.03
N VAL A 48 1.28 5.41 2.34
CA VAL A 48 0.62 5.75 3.60
C VAL A 48 -0.87 5.98 3.33
N MET A 49 -1.71 5.13 3.91
CA MET A 49 -3.15 5.37 4.03
C MET A 49 -3.46 5.88 5.42
N SER A 50 -4.15 7.01 5.51
CA SER A 50 -4.65 7.54 6.76
C SER A 50 -6.11 7.94 6.65
N GLY A 51 -6.86 7.76 7.73
CA GLY A 51 -8.25 8.17 7.82
C GLY A 51 -8.71 8.23 9.27
N THR A 52 -9.96 8.61 9.48
CA THR A 52 -10.58 8.53 10.81
C THR A 52 -11.84 7.68 10.67
N ASN A 53 -11.91 6.60 11.45
CA ASN A 53 -13.12 5.80 11.54
C ASN A 53 -14.08 6.46 12.52
N ARG A 54 -15.26 6.85 12.02
CA ARG A 54 -16.37 7.36 12.84
C ARG A 54 -17.43 6.26 12.93
N PRO A 55 -17.92 5.93 14.15
CA PRO A 55 -18.95 4.93 14.33
C PRO A 55 -20.27 5.30 13.66
#